data_AF-A0A7S4PG99-F1
#
_entry.id   AF-A0A7S4PG99-F1
#
_cell.length_a   1.000
_cell.length_b   1.000
_cell.length_c   1.000
_cell.angle_alpha   90.00
_cell.angle_beta   90.00
_cell.angle_gamma   90.00
#
_symmetry.space_group_name_H-M   'P 1'
#
loop_
_entity.id
_entity.type
_entity.pdbx_description
1 polymer ?
#
loop_
_entity_poly.entity_id
_entity_poly.type
_entity_poly.pdbx_seq_one_letter_code
_entity_poly.pdbx_strand_id
1 'polypeptide(L)'
;TIWADGLGREEQYEWLVDCFRLRIYDEFLCHSDLTTYLIFLLKKREISFNFLLFCKLAQQRKIIPAVKKKGWKWQRFLEIAARNIFFGLTIDQVQEKYHTENIFSPLLGGRSLRFEGYVVYGVGCDCRCLLSPPSSSSSSSSPFLSPDETTTKFSLLLSSFFEKQGEGEEKERGEEEQMRERVKNLQKENNFFAAIGGEELWGRF
;
A
#
# COMPACT_ATOMS: atom_id res chain seq x y z
N THR A 1 -9.23 -12.75 -9.58
CA THR A 1 -9.15 -11.44 -10.24
C THR A 1 -8.39 -11.63 -11.54
N ILE A 2 -8.86 -11.00 -12.63
CA ILE A 2 -8.35 -11.24 -13.99
C ILE A 2 -6.83 -10.93 -14.09
N TRP A 3 -6.37 -9.93 -13.33
CA TRP A 3 -4.95 -9.57 -13.30
C TRP A 3 -4.03 -10.71 -12.82
N ALA A 4 -4.50 -11.74 -12.13
CA ALA A 4 -3.63 -12.82 -11.64
C ALA A 4 -3.51 -14.01 -12.62
N ASP A 5 -4.30 -14.03 -13.71
CA ASP A 5 -4.47 -15.22 -14.55
C ASP A 5 -3.22 -15.58 -15.37
N GLY A 6 -2.60 -16.72 -15.09
CA GLY A 6 -1.37 -17.13 -15.79
C GLY A 6 -0.09 -16.52 -15.23
N LEU A 7 -0.17 -15.74 -14.14
CA LEU A 7 0.99 -15.42 -13.32
C LEU A 7 1.26 -16.52 -12.29
N GLY A 8 2.52 -16.86 -12.11
CA GLY A 8 3.01 -17.65 -10.98
C GLY A 8 2.75 -16.94 -9.65
N ARG A 9 2.83 -17.68 -8.55
CA ARG A 9 2.50 -17.13 -7.22
C ARG A 9 3.43 -16.01 -6.79
N GLU A 10 4.74 -16.20 -6.96
CA GLU A 10 5.73 -15.17 -6.61
C GLU A 10 5.54 -13.92 -7.49
N GLU A 11 5.23 -14.11 -8.78
CA GLU A 11 4.92 -13.01 -9.70
C GLU A 11 3.65 -12.24 -9.26
N GLN A 12 2.62 -12.93 -8.77
CA GLN A 12 1.43 -12.26 -8.20
C GLN A 12 1.77 -11.44 -6.95
N TYR A 13 2.70 -11.93 -6.13
CA TYR A 13 3.17 -11.21 -4.94
C TYR A 13 3.95 -9.97 -5.33
N GLU A 14 4.90 -10.11 -6.23
CA GLU A 14 5.65 -8.99 -6.78
C GLU A 14 4.73 -7.97 -7.46
N TRP A 15 3.74 -8.42 -8.24
CA TRP A 15 2.80 -7.54 -8.91
C TRP A 15 2.09 -6.59 -7.95
N LEU A 16 1.49 -7.11 -6.85
CA LEU A 16 0.83 -6.26 -5.87
C LEU A 16 1.78 -5.33 -5.11
N VAL A 17 3.02 -5.77 -4.87
CA VAL A 17 4.06 -4.92 -4.28
C VAL A 17 4.43 -3.79 -5.24
N ASP A 18 4.59 -4.10 -6.53
CA ASP A 18 4.95 -3.15 -7.56
C ASP A 18 3.79 -2.18 -7.87
N CYS A 19 2.52 -2.60 -7.74
CA CYS A 19 1.36 -1.69 -7.74
C CYS A 19 1.51 -0.58 -6.69
N PHE A 20 1.87 -0.96 -5.46
CA PHE A 20 2.06 -0.02 -4.36
C PHE A 20 3.27 0.90 -4.61
N ARG A 21 4.40 0.34 -5.05
CA ARG A 21 5.62 1.12 -5.33
C ARG A 21 5.42 2.13 -6.45
N LEU A 22 4.78 1.72 -7.54
CA LEU A 22 4.45 2.61 -8.65
C LEU A 22 3.47 3.69 -8.23
N ARG A 23 2.51 3.38 -7.33
CA ARG A 23 1.60 4.38 -6.77
C ARG A 23 2.34 5.45 -5.97
N ILE A 24 3.29 5.06 -5.12
CA ILE A 24 4.13 6.02 -4.39
C ILE A 24 4.90 6.91 -5.36
N TYR A 25 5.45 6.31 -6.42
CA TYR A 25 6.18 7.05 -7.45
C TYR A 25 5.26 8.06 -8.17
N ASP A 26 4.05 7.66 -8.53
CA ASP A 26 3.05 8.53 -9.13
C ASP A 26 2.67 9.69 -8.20
N GLU A 27 2.43 9.42 -6.91
CA GLU A 27 2.15 10.46 -5.92
C GLU A 27 3.33 11.43 -5.76
N PHE A 28 4.56 10.92 -5.78
CA PHE A 28 5.75 11.76 -5.79
C PHE A 28 5.76 12.72 -6.99
N LEU A 29 5.53 12.19 -8.20
CA LEU A 29 5.49 13.01 -9.41
C LEU A 29 4.38 14.07 -9.38
N CYS A 30 3.24 13.78 -8.74
CA CYS A 30 2.14 14.74 -8.64
C CYS A 30 2.44 15.92 -7.73
N HIS A 31 3.07 15.64 -6.60
CA HIS A 31 3.26 16.65 -5.57
C HIS A 31 4.54 17.46 -5.79
N SER A 32 5.42 17.02 -6.71
CA SER A 32 6.55 17.78 -7.30
C SER A 32 7.57 18.37 -6.32
N ASP A 33 7.39 18.21 -5.01
CA ASP A 33 8.35 18.62 -4.00
C ASP A 33 9.24 17.44 -3.61
N LEU A 34 10.52 17.51 -4.04
CA LEU A 34 11.58 16.56 -3.71
C LEU A 34 11.68 16.30 -2.20
N THR A 35 11.32 17.31 -1.41
CA THR A 35 11.30 17.27 0.05
C THR A 35 10.27 16.24 0.56
N THR A 36 9.11 16.14 -0.08
CA THR A 36 8.06 15.18 0.30
C THR A 36 8.50 13.74 0.06
N TYR A 37 9.20 13.46 -1.04
CA TYR A 37 9.70 12.12 -1.36
C TYR A 37 10.89 11.71 -0.49
N LEU A 38 11.81 12.61 -0.21
CA LEU A 38 12.89 12.35 0.74
C LEU A 38 12.32 12.10 2.14
N ILE A 39 11.35 12.90 2.59
CA ILE A 39 10.66 12.66 3.86
C ILE A 39 9.95 11.30 3.85
N PHE A 40 9.28 10.94 2.76
CA PHE A 40 8.61 9.65 2.62
C PHE A 40 9.59 8.47 2.65
N LEU A 41 10.70 8.55 1.92
CA LEU A 41 11.76 7.53 1.89
C LEU A 41 12.52 7.38 3.21
N LEU A 42 12.75 8.49 3.93
CA LEU A 42 13.43 8.49 5.22
C LEU A 42 12.58 7.89 6.34
N LYS A 43 11.26 7.72 6.10
CA LYS A 43 10.27 7.27 7.05
C LYS A 43 9.80 5.84 6.75
N LYS A 44 10.71 4.87 6.95
CA LYS A 44 10.43 3.44 6.76
C LYS A 44 9.16 2.96 7.48
N ARG A 45 8.88 3.52 8.66
CA ARG A 45 7.68 3.21 9.44
C ARG A 45 6.41 3.60 8.70
N GLU A 46 6.35 4.81 8.16
CA GLU A 46 5.22 5.34 7.41
C GLU A 46 5.00 4.58 6.10
N ILE A 47 6.07 4.24 5.37
CA ILE A 47 5.98 3.37 4.18
C ILE A 47 5.36 2.02 4.53
N SER A 48 5.83 1.40 5.62
CA SER A 48 5.33 0.10 6.08
C SER A 48 3.85 0.20 6.48
N PHE A 49 3.46 1.26 7.19
CA PHE A 49 2.07 1.50 7.58
C PHE A 49 1.17 1.69 6.36
N ASN A 50 1.57 2.52 5.41
CA ASN A 50 0.84 2.75 4.16
C ASN A 50 0.72 1.47 3.34
N PHE A 51 1.77 0.64 3.30
CA PHE A 51 1.73 -0.66 2.63
C PHE A 51 0.74 -1.62 3.29
N LEU A 52 0.70 -1.68 4.63
CA LEU A 52 -0.28 -2.50 5.35
C LEU A 52 -1.71 -2.00 5.13
N LEU A 53 -1.91 -0.68 5.08
CA LEU A 53 -3.20 -0.08 4.72
C LEU A 53 -3.62 -0.47 3.29
N PHE A 54 -2.70 -0.38 2.33
CA PHE A 54 -2.91 -0.86 0.95
C PHE A 54 -3.34 -2.32 0.92
N CYS A 55 -2.66 -3.19 1.68
CA CYS A 55 -3.02 -4.62 1.77
C CYS A 55 -4.42 -4.84 2.34
N LYS A 56 -4.79 -4.09 3.39
CA LYS A 56 -6.12 -4.15 4.00
C LYS A 56 -7.20 -3.73 3.00
N LEU A 57 -6.98 -2.66 2.25
CA LEU A 57 -7.90 -2.19 1.21
C LEU A 57 -8.01 -3.20 0.06
N ALA A 58 -6.89 -3.75 -0.40
CA ALA A 58 -6.86 -4.76 -1.46
C ALA A 58 -7.65 -6.03 -1.07
N GLN A 59 -7.54 -6.45 0.19
CA GLN A 59 -8.33 -7.56 0.74
C GLN A 59 -9.82 -7.22 0.78
N GLN A 60 -10.19 -6.05 1.31
CA GLN A 60 -11.58 -5.61 1.41
C GLN A 60 -12.26 -5.52 0.04
N ARG A 61 -11.50 -5.12 -0.99
CA ARG A 61 -11.98 -5.01 -2.37
C ARG A 61 -11.83 -6.28 -3.19
N LYS A 62 -11.44 -7.39 -2.55
CA LYS A 62 -11.30 -8.70 -3.18
C LYS A 62 -10.33 -8.69 -4.37
N ILE A 63 -9.31 -7.81 -4.33
CA ILE A 63 -8.26 -7.70 -5.35
C ILE A 63 -7.26 -8.83 -5.22
N ILE A 64 -6.98 -9.22 -3.97
CA ILE A 64 -6.17 -10.37 -3.65
C ILE A 64 -6.88 -11.63 -4.16
N PRO A 65 -6.25 -12.42 -5.05
CA PRO A 65 -6.83 -13.65 -5.54
C PRO A 65 -7.18 -14.56 -4.36
N ALA A 66 -8.47 -14.87 -4.22
CA ALA A 66 -8.90 -16.01 -3.42
C ALA A 66 -8.42 -17.26 -4.15
N VAL A 67 -7.16 -17.64 -3.96
CA VAL A 67 -6.54 -18.76 -4.67
C VAL A 67 -7.33 -20.02 -4.28
N LYS A 68 -8.22 -20.45 -5.18
CA LYS A 68 -9.34 -21.39 -5.00
C LYS A 68 -9.03 -22.74 -4.34
N LYS A 69 -7.76 -23.04 -4.00
CA LYS A 69 -7.33 -24.29 -3.35
C LYS A 69 -6.24 -24.16 -2.28
N LYS A 70 -5.45 -23.08 -2.22
CA LYS A 70 -4.27 -22.99 -1.30
C LYS A 70 -4.18 -21.70 -0.48
N GLY A 71 -5.11 -20.77 -0.70
CA GLY A 71 -5.12 -19.47 -0.02
C GLY A 71 -3.93 -18.59 -0.39
N TRP A 72 -4.04 -17.30 -0.06
CA TRP A 72 -2.94 -16.34 -0.15
C TRP A 72 -1.94 -16.59 0.99
N LYS A 73 -0.64 -16.72 0.70
CA LYS A 73 0.38 -16.94 1.74
C LYS A 73 0.97 -15.59 2.17
N TRP A 74 0.29 -14.95 3.13
CA TRP A 74 0.65 -13.63 3.66
C TRP A 74 2.11 -13.53 4.11
N GLN A 75 2.63 -14.51 4.83
CA GLN A 75 4.03 -14.50 5.28
C GLN A 75 5.00 -14.36 4.10
N ARG A 76 4.83 -15.19 3.06
CA ARG A 76 5.67 -15.17 1.88
C ARG A 76 5.53 -13.86 1.09
N PHE A 77 4.30 -13.37 0.96
CA PHE A 77 4.03 -12.08 0.34
C PHE A 77 4.72 -10.92 1.07
N LEU A 78 4.66 -10.91 2.41
CA LEU A 78 5.30 -9.88 3.24
C LEU A 78 6.83 -9.96 3.20
N GLU A 79 7.43 -11.15 3.05
CA GLU A 79 8.87 -11.29 2.82
C GLU A 79 9.32 -10.61 1.53
N ILE A 80 8.56 -10.77 0.44
CA ILE A 80 8.83 -10.11 -0.84
C ILE A 80 8.63 -8.60 -0.70
N ALA A 81 7.56 -8.18 -0.02
CA ALA A 81 7.29 -6.77 0.21
C ALA A 81 8.43 -6.10 1.00
N ALA A 82 8.88 -6.70 2.11
CA ALA A 82 9.94 -6.15 2.96
C ALA A 82 11.24 -5.88 2.20
N ARG A 83 11.52 -6.63 1.12
CA ARG A 83 12.69 -6.43 0.26
C ARG A 83 12.53 -5.33 -0.77
N ASN A 84 11.29 -4.95 -1.12
CA ASN A 84 11.01 -4.15 -2.30
C ASN A 84 10.36 -2.79 -1.99
N ILE A 85 9.49 -2.69 -0.98
CA ILE A 85 8.66 -1.49 -0.74
C ILE A 85 9.45 -0.21 -0.42
N PHE A 86 10.72 -0.34 0.01
CA PHE A 86 11.59 0.78 0.32
C PHE A 86 12.36 1.32 -0.89
N PHE A 87 12.25 0.65 -2.04
CA PHE A 87 12.90 1.06 -3.28
C PHE A 87 11.86 1.62 -4.23
N GLY A 88 12.10 2.82 -4.76
CA GLY A 88 11.27 3.41 -5.80
C GLY A 88 11.17 2.48 -7.02
N LEU A 89 10.06 2.57 -7.73
CA LEU A 89 9.82 1.85 -8.98
C LEU A 89 9.36 2.87 -10.02
N THR A 90 10.21 3.18 -10.98
CA THR A 90 9.90 4.16 -12.04
C THR A 90 9.08 3.51 -13.14
N ILE A 91 8.38 4.33 -13.94
CA ILE A 91 7.62 3.87 -15.10
C ILE A 91 8.52 3.11 -16.08
N ASP A 92 9.74 3.61 -16.33
CA ASP A 92 10.69 2.97 -17.25
C ASP A 92 11.09 1.57 -16.77
N GLN A 93 11.31 1.40 -15.45
CA GLN A 93 11.61 0.09 -14.86
C GLN A 93 10.42 -0.87 -14.97
N VAL A 94 9.19 -0.36 -14.83
CA VAL A 94 7.99 -1.16 -15.05
C VAL A 94 7.90 -1.59 -16.51
N GLN A 95 8.16 -0.68 -17.45
CA GLN A 95 8.13 -0.97 -18.88
C GLN A 95 9.21 -1.98 -19.26
N GLU A 96 10.39 -1.91 -18.65
CA GLU A 96 11.46 -2.89 -18.81
C GLU A 96 11.09 -4.25 -18.21
N LYS A 97 10.50 -4.28 -17.01
CA LYS A 97 10.17 -5.53 -16.29
C LYS A 97 8.97 -6.27 -16.87
N TYR A 98 7.92 -5.53 -17.26
CA TYR A 98 6.62 -6.11 -17.62
C TYR A 98 6.25 -5.90 -19.09
N HIS A 99 6.97 -5.05 -19.83
CA HIS A 99 6.74 -4.76 -21.25
C HIS A 99 5.32 -4.28 -21.63
N THR A 100 4.49 -3.91 -20.66
CA THR A 100 3.03 -3.82 -20.87
C THR A 100 2.32 -2.74 -20.05
N GLU A 101 3.03 -1.80 -19.42
CA GLU A 101 2.34 -0.82 -18.56
C GLU A 101 1.59 0.23 -19.38
N ASN A 102 0.28 0.08 -19.39
CA ASN A 102 -0.65 1.03 -19.95
C ASN A 102 -1.91 1.00 -19.09
N ILE A 103 -2.30 2.13 -18.51
CA ILE A 103 -3.46 2.22 -17.61
C ILE A 103 -4.78 1.75 -18.24
N PHE A 104 -4.86 1.77 -19.58
CA PHE A 104 -6.01 1.29 -20.35
C PHE A 104 -5.91 -0.19 -20.75
N SER A 105 -4.80 -0.88 -20.49
CA SER A 105 -4.62 -2.32 -20.75
C SER A 105 -5.79 -3.17 -20.26
N PRO A 106 -6.39 -2.92 -19.07
CA PRO A 106 -7.53 -3.70 -18.60
C PRO A 106 -8.78 -3.62 -19.49
N LEU A 107 -8.98 -2.54 -20.26
CA LEU A 107 -10.09 -2.43 -21.22
C LEU A 107 -9.94 -3.38 -22.41
N LEU A 108 -8.71 -3.80 -22.72
CA LEU A 108 -8.38 -4.74 -23.78
C LEU A 108 -8.08 -6.15 -23.22
N GLY A 109 -8.40 -6.40 -21.95
CA GLY A 109 -8.13 -7.68 -21.27
C GLY A 109 -6.68 -7.87 -20.81
N GLY A 110 -5.86 -6.81 -20.85
CA GLY A 110 -4.51 -6.79 -20.29
C GLY A 110 -4.47 -6.47 -18.79
N ARG A 111 -3.27 -6.17 -18.29
CA ARG A 111 -2.99 -5.83 -16.87
C ARG A 111 -2.35 -4.46 -16.76
N SER A 112 -2.53 -3.77 -15.64
CA SER A 112 -1.82 -2.50 -15.38
C SER A 112 -1.68 -2.24 -13.90
N LEU A 113 -0.43 -2.13 -13.45
CA LEU A 113 -0.11 -1.83 -12.06
C LEU A 113 -0.85 -0.59 -11.55
N ARG A 114 -0.93 0.46 -12.38
CA ARG A 114 -1.68 1.69 -12.07
C ARG A 114 -3.16 1.46 -11.93
N PHE A 115 -3.77 0.71 -12.85
CA PHE A 115 -5.18 0.40 -12.77
C PHE A 115 -5.49 -0.41 -11.52
N GLU A 116 -4.70 -1.45 -11.22
CA GLU A 116 -4.88 -2.21 -10.00
C GLU A 116 -4.68 -1.35 -8.75
N GLY A 117 -3.69 -0.46 -8.73
CA GLY A 117 -3.51 0.53 -7.65
C GLY A 117 -4.71 1.44 -7.48
N TYR A 118 -5.27 1.95 -8.58
CA TYR A 118 -6.52 2.73 -8.59
C TYR A 118 -7.68 1.93 -8.00
N VAL A 119 -7.84 0.67 -8.39
CA VAL A 119 -8.92 -0.18 -7.84
C VAL A 119 -8.72 -0.45 -6.35
N VAL A 120 -7.47 -0.52 -5.85
CA VAL A 120 -7.19 -0.71 -4.42
C VAL A 120 -7.44 0.54 -3.58
N TYR A 121 -7.05 1.73 -4.05
CA TYR A 121 -7.27 2.99 -3.31
C TYR A 121 -8.65 3.60 -3.56
N GLY A 122 -9.19 3.43 -4.76
CA GLY A 122 -10.54 3.85 -5.17
C GLY A 122 -10.59 5.30 -5.61
N VAL A 123 -9.40 5.90 -5.69
CA VAL A 123 -9.15 7.27 -6.08
C VAL A 123 -7.93 7.26 -7.01
N GLY A 124 -7.97 8.14 -8.01
CA GLY A 124 -6.87 8.36 -8.94
C GLY A 124 -5.68 9.03 -8.27
N CYS A 125 -4.59 9.14 -9.00
CA CYS A 125 -3.62 10.18 -8.71
C CYS A 125 -4.11 11.40 -9.48
N ASP A 126 -4.35 12.53 -8.82
CA ASP A 126 -4.80 13.77 -9.48
C ASP A 126 -3.71 14.45 -10.33
N CYS A 127 -2.69 13.69 -10.72
CA CYS A 127 -1.68 14.11 -11.68
C CYS A 127 -2.30 14.30 -13.06
N ARG A 128 -2.45 15.56 -13.48
CA ARG A 128 -2.71 15.88 -14.89
C ARG A 128 -1.60 15.40 -15.83
N CYS A 129 -0.37 15.22 -15.33
CA CYS A 129 0.77 14.73 -16.10
C CYS A 129 0.77 13.21 -16.37
N LEU A 130 0.05 12.41 -15.59
CA LEU A 130 0.03 10.94 -15.74
C LEU A 130 -1.08 10.42 -16.66
N LEU A 131 -2.04 11.29 -17.01
CA LEU A 131 -3.15 10.99 -17.91
C LEU A 131 -2.89 11.46 -19.35
N SER A 132 -1.80 12.19 -19.58
CA SER A 132 -1.39 12.55 -20.93
C SER A 132 -0.82 11.31 -21.62
N PRO A 133 -1.39 10.85 -22.75
CA PRO A 133 -0.65 9.93 -23.62
C PRO A 133 0.70 10.56 -23.99
N PRO A 134 1.76 9.78 -24.29
CA PRO A 134 3.03 10.34 -24.75
C PRO A 134 2.78 11.15 -26.03
N SER A 135 2.61 12.46 -25.89
CA SER A 135 2.30 13.34 -26.99
C SER A 135 3.60 13.73 -27.68
N SER A 136 3.72 13.40 -28.96
CA SER A 136 4.47 14.23 -29.88
C SER A 136 3.89 15.65 -29.81
N SER A 137 4.74 16.58 -29.37
CA SER A 137 4.62 18.04 -29.45
C SER A 137 3.30 18.63 -29.99
N SER A 138 2.52 19.31 -29.14
CA SER A 138 2.15 20.71 -29.33
C SER A 138 1.19 21.21 -28.23
N SER A 139 1.46 22.44 -27.83
CA SER A 139 0.70 23.24 -26.87
C SER A 139 -0.72 23.54 -27.34
N SER A 140 -1.72 23.35 -26.46
CA SER A 140 -2.91 24.20 -26.47
C SER A 140 -3.51 24.29 -25.06
N SER A 141 -3.91 25.50 -24.71
CA SER A 141 -4.52 25.90 -23.44
C SER A 141 -6.04 25.80 -23.50
N SER A 142 -6.68 25.36 -22.40
CA SER A 142 -8.04 25.68 -21.89
C SER A 142 -8.70 24.46 -21.21
N PRO A 143 -9.86 24.60 -20.53
CA PRO A 143 -10.17 25.52 -19.45
C PRO A 143 -10.51 24.79 -18.14
N PHE A 144 -10.61 25.57 -17.07
CA PHE A 144 -10.96 25.22 -15.70
C PHE A 144 -12.35 24.55 -15.60
N LEU A 145 -12.47 23.47 -14.82
CA LEU A 145 -13.74 22.92 -14.30
C LEU A 145 -13.69 22.98 -12.77
N SER A 146 -14.75 23.51 -12.16
CA SER A 146 -14.86 23.75 -10.72
C SER A 146 -14.99 22.44 -9.93
N PRO A 147 -14.42 22.35 -8.71
CA PRO A 147 -14.60 21.17 -7.86
C PRO A 147 -16.06 21.05 -7.41
N ASP A 148 -16.71 19.98 -7.84
CA ASP A 148 -18.08 19.61 -7.46
C ASP A 148 -18.13 19.06 -6.02
N GLU A 149 -19.32 19.04 -5.41
CA GLU A 149 -19.69 18.79 -4.00
C GLU A 149 -19.02 17.60 -3.28
N THR A 150 -18.35 16.72 -4.01
CA THR A 150 -17.70 15.50 -3.52
C THR A 150 -16.46 15.80 -2.66
N THR A 151 -15.70 16.84 -3.02
CA THR A 151 -14.46 17.21 -2.30
C THR A 151 -14.78 17.81 -0.92
N THR A 152 -15.87 18.57 -0.83
CA THR A 152 -16.36 19.15 0.43
C THR A 152 -16.88 18.09 1.40
N LYS A 153 -17.59 17.08 0.89
CA LYS A 153 -18.09 15.95 1.71
C LYS A 153 -16.96 15.08 2.26
N PHE A 154 -15.89 14.88 1.49
CA PHE A 154 -14.72 14.11 1.93
C PHE A 154 -13.86 14.88 2.95
N SER A 155 -13.69 16.19 2.77
CA SER A 155 -13.02 17.05 3.75
C SER A 155 -13.74 17.06 5.10
N LEU A 156 -15.08 17.15 5.10
CA LEU A 156 -15.88 17.11 6.32
C LEU A 156 -15.83 15.74 7.02
N LEU A 157 -15.82 14.64 6.25
CA LEU A 157 -15.65 13.29 6.78
C LEU A 157 -14.28 13.09 7.44
N LEU A 158 -13.21 13.58 6.82
CA LEU A 158 -11.85 13.51 7.38
C LEU A 158 -11.73 14.36 8.66
N SER A 159 -12.25 15.59 8.68
CA SER A 159 -12.26 16.43 9.89
C SER A 159 -13.00 15.75 11.05
N SER A 160 -14.17 15.16 10.80
CA SER A 160 -14.94 14.43 11.83
C SER A 160 -14.27 13.13 12.32
N PHE A 161 -13.45 12.52 11.47
CA PHE A 161 -12.69 11.30 11.81
C PHE A 161 -11.48 11.64 12.69
N PHE A 162 -10.81 12.77 12.44
CA PHE A 162 -9.69 13.24 13.26
C PHE A 162 -10.12 13.87 14.58
N GLU A 163 -11.26 14.58 14.64
CA GLU A 163 -11.82 15.07 15.91
C GLU A 163 -12.21 13.92 16.85
N LYS A 164 -12.61 12.77 16.31
CA LYS A 164 -12.88 11.55 17.11
C LYS A 164 -11.63 10.81 17.60
N GLN A 165 -10.44 11.13 17.10
CA GLN A 165 -9.18 10.53 17.55
C GLN A 165 -8.47 11.39 18.61
N GLY A 166 -8.80 12.68 18.72
CA GLY A 166 -8.20 13.61 19.69
C GLY A 166 -8.62 13.38 21.15
N GLU A 167 -9.70 12.64 21.41
CA GLU A 167 -10.15 12.32 22.78
C GLU A 167 -9.56 11.00 23.33
N GLY A 168 -8.70 10.32 22.57
CA GLY A 168 -8.10 9.02 22.93
C GLY A 168 -6.63 9.05 23.38
N GLU A 169 -5.91 10.16 23.17
CA GLU A 169 -4.45 10.20 23.34
C GLU A 169 -3.98 10.20 24.81
N GLU A 170 -4.83 10.55 25.78
CA GLU A 170 -4.49 10.41 27.22
C GLU A 170 -4.67 8.98 27.73
N LYS A 171 -5.49 8.16 27.05
CA LYS A 171 -5.73 6.76 27.46
C LYS A 171 -4.66 5.81 26.89
N GLU A 172 -4.19 6.03 25.67
CA GLU A 172 -3.14 5.20 25.06
C GLU A 172 -1.78 5.33 25.75
N ARG A 173 -1.44 6.49 26.33
CA ARG A 173 -0.16 6.67 27.03
C ARG A 173 -0.06 5.82 28.30
N GLY A 174 -1.18 5.65 29.02
CA GLY A 174 -1.26 4.78 30.19
C GLY A 174 -1.24 3.29 29.83
N GLU A 175 -1.87 2.91 28.72
CA GLU A 175 -1.88 1.52 28.24
C GLU A 175 -0.53 1.10 27.64
N GLU A 176 0.21 2.01 26.98
CA GLU A 176 1.57 1.72 26.47
C GLU A 176 2.56 1.50 27.62
N GLU A 177 2.48 2.29 28.70
CA GLU A 177 3.35 2.13 29.88
C GLU A 177 3.02 0.84 30.65
N GLN A 178 1.72 0.51 30.78
CA GLN A 178 1.29 -0.76 31.34
C GLN A 178 1.71 -1.97 30.47
N MET A 179 1.70 -1.82 29.14
CA MET A 179 2.14 -2.86 28.21
C MET A 179 3.67 -3.03 28.24
N ARG A 180 4.45 -1.95 28.38
CA ARG A 180 5.90 -2.02 28.58
C ARG A 180 6.28 -2.75 29.87
N GLU A 181 5.59 -2.49 30.98
CA GLU A 181 5.86 -3.22 32.23
C GLU A 181 5.44 -4.70 32.14
N ARG A 182 4.34 -5.01 31.44
CA ARG A 182 3.98 -6.41 31.15
C ARG A 182 5.04 -7.12 30.31
N VAL A 183 5.60 -6.47 29.29
CA VAL A 183 6.67 -7.06 28.47
C VAL A 183 7.94 -7.30 29.29
N LYS A 184 8.33 -6.37 30.17
CA LYS A 184 9.48 -6.59 31.07
C LYS A 184 9.26 -7.75 32.03
N ASN A 185 8.05 -7.90 32.58
CA ASN A 185 7.71 -9.02 33.45
C ASN A 185 7.69 -10.35 32.69
N LEU A 186 7.13 -10.39 31.48
CA LEU A 186 7.17 -11.57 30.61
C LEU A 186 8.59 -11.93 30.17
N GLN A 187 9.49 -10.96 29.99
CA GLN A 187 10.90 -11.23 29.71
C GLN A 187 11.64 -11.81 30.94
N LYS A 188 11.29 -11.38 32.15
CA LYS A 188 11.78 -12.00 33.39
C LYS A 188 11.26 -13.43 33.54
N GLU A 189 10.00 -13.68 33.21
CA GLU A 189 9.40 -15.03 33.22
C GLU A 189 9.91 -15.91 32.06
N ASN A 190 10.24 -15.36 30.89
CA ASN A 190 10.85 -16.13 29.80
C ASN A 190 12.29 -16.56 30.10
N ASN A 191 13.01 -15.85 30.98
CA ASN A 191 14.26 -16.37 31.53
C ASN A 191 14.05 -17.55 32.49
N PHE A 192 12.82 -17.79 32.96
CA PHE A 192 12.44 -18.99 33.70
C PHE A 192 12.04 -20.14 32.76
N PHE A 193 11.36 -19.86 31.64
CA PHE A 193 10.99 -20.88 30.64
C PHE A 193 12.15 -21.36 29.75
N ALA A 194 13.20 -20.56 29.55
CA ALA A 194 14.43 -21.04 28.92
C ALA A 194 15.16 -22.13 29.73
N ALA A 195 14.81 -22.32 31.01
CA ALA A 195 15.34 -23.39 31.85
C ALA A 195 14.57 -24.72 31.73
N ILE A 196 13.41 -24.75 31.06
CA ILE A 196 12.55 -25.94 30.95
C ILE A 196 12.04 -26.03 29.50
N GLY A 197 12.77 -26.74 28.65
CA GLY A 197 12.64 -26.77 27.18
C GLY A 197 11.20 -26.84 26.65
N GLY A 198 10.86 -25.91 25.74
CA GLY A 198 9.54 -25.76 25.15
C GLY A 198 9.49 -26.13 23.67
N GLU A 199 8.83 -27.25 23.34
CA GLU A 199 8.43 -27.61 21.97
C GLU A 199 6.90 -27.71 21.77
N GLU A 200 6.05 -27.57 22.79
CA GLU A 200 4.66 -28.10 22.71
C GLU A 200 3.50 -27.10 22.57
N LEU A 201 3.70 -25.85 22.09
CA LEU A 201 2.64 -24.83 22.18
C LEU A 201 2.15 -24.16 20.87
N TRP A 202 2.22 -24.84 19.72
CA TRP A 202 1.63 -24.32 18.47
C TRP A 202 0.64 -25.27 17.76
N GLY A 203 0.05 -26.21 18.49
CA GLY A 203 -0.89 -27.19 17.95
C GLY A 203 -2.35 -26.74 17.74
N ARG A 204 -2.70 -25.44 17.81
CA ARG A 204 -4.11 -24.98 17.68
C ARG A 204 -4.31 -23.63 16.98
N PHE A 205 -3.70 -23.45 15.81
CA PHE A 205 -4.16 -22.46 14.82
C PHE A 205 -4.35 -23.12 13.46
#